data_AF-A0ABD4T7A0-F1
#
_entry.id   AF-A0ABD4T7A0-F1
#
_cell.length_a   1.000
_cell.length_b   1.000
_cell.length_c   1.000
_cell.angle_alpha   90.00
_cell.angle_beta   90.00
_cell.angle_gamma   90.00
#
_symmetry.space_group_name_H-M   'P 1'
#
loop_
_entity.id
_entity.type
_entity.pdbx_description
1 polymer ?
#
loop_
_entity_poly.entity_id
_entity_poly.type
_entity_poly.pdbx_seq_one_letter_code
_entity_poly.pdbx_strand_id
1 'polypeptide(L)'
;MQEGRYQPSPVRRVIIPKPGGKGERLLGVPTVLDRVIQQAILQVLTPIFDPAFSESSFGCRPKRSAHGAIKQFKEYDKQGYRGVVDLDLEKFFDTVNHDVLMSRVARKVR
;
A
#
# COMPACT_ATOMS: atom_id res chain seq x y z
N MET A 1 19.16 17.03 1.21
CA MET A 1 17.72 16.86 0.98
C MET A 1 16.94 18.16 1.01
N GLN A 2 17.19 19.05 1.97
CA GLN A 2 16.42 20.30 2.16
C GLN A 2 16.40 21.22 0.93
N GLU A 3 17.40 21.13 0.05
CA GLU A 3 17.48 21.92 -1.18
C GLU A 3 16.86 21.22 -2.41
N GLY A 4 16.13 20.10 -2.22
CA GLY A 4 15.48 19.36 -3.32
C GLY A 4 16.44 18.62 -4.27
N ARG A 5 17.75 18.67 -4.04
CA ARG A 5 18.78 18.06 -4.92
C ARG A 5 18.92 16.54 -4.81
N TYR A 6 18.24 15.91 -3.86
CA TYR A 6 18.39 14.48 -3.65
C TYR A 6 17.65 13.69 -4.73
N GLN A 7 18.36 12.81 -5.42
CA GLN A 7 17.81 11.89 -6.41
C GLN A 7 17.88 10.47 -5.86
N PRO A 8 16.73 9.77 -5.70
CA PRO A 8 16.71 8.38 -5.27
C PRO A 8 17.47 7.47 -6.23
N SER A 9 18.07 6.39 -5.71
CA SER A 9 18.70 5.39 -6.58
C SER A 9 17.65 4.55 -7.31
N PRO A 10 17.96 4.03 -8.52
CA PRO A 10 17.07 3.11 -9.21
C PRO A 10 16.76 1.87 -8.37
N VAL A 11 15.49 1.46 -8.35
CA VAL A 11 15.03 0.29 -7.60
C VAL A 11 15.51 -1.00 -8.27
N ARG A 12 16.14 -1.90 -7.51
CA ARG A 12 16.62 -3.19 -8.02
C ARG A 12 15.45 -4.16 -8.21
N ARG A 13 15.31 -4.73 -9.41
CA ARG A 13 14.33 -5.78 -9.69
C ARG A 13 14.83 -7.14 -9.19
N VAL A 14 14.00 -7.84 -8.42
CA VAL A 14 14.27 -9.19 -7.91
C VAL A 14 13.07 -10.07 -8.23
N ILE A 15 13.30 -11.24 -8.82
CA ILE A 15 12.26 -12.23 -9.09
C ILE A 15 12.28 -13.25 -7.96
N ILE A 16 11.13 -13.49 -7.34
CA ILE A 16 10.94 -14.58 -6.36
C ILE A 16 9.79 -15.49 -6.78
N PRO A 17 9.84 -16.79 -6.51
CA PRO A 17 8.73 -17.70 -6.78
C PRO A 17 7.53 -17.36 -5.88
N LYS A 18 6.31 -17.45 -6.41
CA LYS A 18 5.10 -17.33 -5.59
C LYS A 18 4.96 -18.56 -4.66
N PRO A 19 4.39 -18.38 -3.45
CA PRO A 19 4.01 -19.52 -2.61
C PRO A 19 3.12 -20.49 -3.40
N GLY A 20 3.45 -21.78 -3.40
CA GLY A 20 2.74 -22.81 -4.17
C GLY A 20 3.23 -23.03 -5.61
N GLY A 21 4.36 -22.44 -6.02
CA GLY A 21 5.07 -22.78 -7.26
C GLY A 21 4.44 -22.26 -8.56
N LYS A 22 3.28 -21.60 -8.48
CA LYS A 22 2.60 -21.05 -9.66
C LYS A 22 3.04 -19.62 -9.93
N GLY A 23 4.09 -19.49 -10.74
CA GLY A 23 4.54 -18.24 -11.32
C GLY A 23 5.49 -17.42 -10.44
N GLU A 24 5.88 -16.28 -10.98
CA GLU A 24 6.91 -15.41 -10.42
C GLU A 24 6.30 -14.12 -9.84
N ARG A 25 6.95 -13.56 -8.82
CA ARG A 25 6.65 -12.24 -8.25
C ARG A 25 7.87 -11.35 -8.44
N LEU A 26 7.69 -10.28 -9.21
CA LEU A 26 8.68 -9.22 -9.35
C LEU A 26 8.60 -8.32 -8.11
N LEU A 27 9.73 -8.10 -7.44
CA LEU A 27 9.90 -7.17 -6.34
C LEU A 27 10.81 -6.02 -6.77
N GLY A 28 10.43 -4.81 -6.38
CA GLY A 28 11.32 -3.65 -6.41
C GLY A 28 11.97 -3.46 -5.05
N VAL A 29 13.30 -3.62 -4.97
CA VAL A 29 14.08 -3.47 -3.74
C VAL A 29 14.90 -2.17 -3.80
N PRO A 30 14.52 -1.11 -3.05
CA PRO A 30 15.30 0.13 -2.97
C PRO A 30 16.59 -0.06 -2.18
N THR A 31 17.53 0.89 -2.27
CA THR A 31 18.74 0.88 -1.44
C THR A 31 18.40 1.06 0.05
N VAL A 32 19.33 0.72 0.94
CA VAL A 32 19.12 0.92 2.39
C VAL A 32 18.81 2.39 2.69
N LEU A 33 19.56 3.30 2.06
CA LEU A 33 19.36 4.74 2.21
C LEU A 33 17.95 5.15 1.76
N ASP A 34 17.53 4.75 0.55
CA ASP A 34 16.20 5.08 0.04
C ASP A 34 15.09 4.53 0.95
N ARG A 35 15.24 3.32 1.51
CA ARG A 35 14.27 2.75 2.45
C ARG A 35 14.17 3.56 3.74
N VAL A 36 15.29 4.03 4.29
CA VAL A 36 15.30 4.90 5.49
C VAL A 36 14.55 6.20 5.21
N ILE A 37 14.77 6.78 4.04
CA ILE A 37 14.12 8.04 3.62
C ILE A 37 12.63 7.84 3.41
N GLN A 38 12.23 6.79 2.67
CA GLN A 38 10.83 6.44 2.46
C GLN A 38 10.12 6.15 3.78
N GLN A 39 10.80 5.50 4.74
CA GLN A 39 10.25 5.25 6.07
C GLN A 39 10.06 6.54 6.88
N ALA A 40 10.99 7.49 6.80
CA ALA A 40 10.85 8.79 7.44
C ALA A 40 9.67 9.59 6.85
N ILE A 41 9.53 9.58 5.52
CA ILE A 41 8.36 10.17 4.83
C ILE A 41 7.08 9.49 5.32
N LEU A 42 7.04 8.15 5.35
CA LEU A 42 5.87 7.39 5.80
C LEU A 42 5.46 7.75 7.23
N GLN A 43 6.42 7.93 8.15
CA GLN A 43 6.13 8.31 9.54
C GLN A 43 5.45 9.68 9.65
N VAL A 44 5.80 10.63 8.78
CA VAL A 44 5.15 11.96 8.72
C VAL A 44 3.80 11.90 8.03
N LEU A 45 3.68 11.13 6.93
CA LEU A 45 2.43 11.06 6.17
C LEU A 45 1.35 10.21 6.85
N THR A 46 1.72 9.14 7.55
CA THR A 46 0.77 8.24 8.22
C THR A 46 -0.24 8.98 9.11
N PRO A 47 0.15 9.86 10.06
CA PRO A 47 -0.82 10.58 10.89
C PRO A 47 -1.70 11.56 10.12
N ILE A 48 -1.31 11.98 8.91
CA ILE A 48 -2.10 12.89 8.06
C ILE A 48 -3.18 12.11 7.29
N PHE A 49 -2.82 10.94 6.76
CA PHE A 49 -3.70 10.15 5.89
C PHE A 49 -4.51 9.10 6.64
N ASP A 50 -3.92 8.38 7.59
CA ASP A 50 -4.54 7.22 8.23
C ASP A 50 -5.89 7.52 8.89
N PRO A 51 -6.08 8.65 9.62
CA PRO A 51 -7.37 8.98 10.22
C PRO A 51 -8.50 9.21 9.22
N ALA A 52 -8.18 9.53 7.96
CA ALA A 52 -9.16 9.77 6.91
C ALA A 52 -9.49 8.50 6.10
N PHE A 53 -8.79 7.39 6.32
CA PHE A 53 -9.11 6.13 5.65
C PHE A 53 -10.36 5.48 6.22
N SER A 54 -11.10 4.80 5.34
CA SER A 54 -12.29 4.03 5.72
C SER A 54 -11.97 3.02 6.84
N GLU A 55 -12.93 2.84 7.76
CA GLU A 55 -12.86 1.83 8.82
C GLU A 55 -12.75 0.40 8.27
N SER A 56 -13.30 0.16 7.08
CA SER A 56 -13.22 -1.13 6.38
C SER A 56 -11.92 -1.30 5.58
N SER A 57 -10.97 -0.36 5.67
CA SER A 57 -9.63 -0.47 5.08
C SER A 57 -8.65 -1.07 6.10
N PHE A 58 -8.14 -2.27 5.80
CA PHE A 58 -7.24 -3.02 6.70
C PHE A 58 -5.81 -3.18 6.18
N GLY A 59 -5.58 -2.97 4.89
CA GLY A 59 -4.27 -3.18 4.27
C GLY A 59 -3.29 -2.05 4.60
N CYS A 60 -2.04 -2.39 4.89
CA CYS A 60 -0.93 -1.42 5.04
C CYS A 60 -1.15 -0.31 6.07
N ARG A 61 -1.95 -0.56 7.11
CA ARG A 61 -2.28 0.45 8.14
C ARG A 61 -1.78 0.05 9.53
N PRO A 62 -1.33 1.01 10.35
CA PRO A 62 -0.99 0.74 11.74
C PRO A 62 -2.22 0.22 12.50
N LYS A 63 -2.02 -0.77 13.38
CA LYS A 63 -3.08 -1.37 14.21
C LYS A 63 -4.25 -2.03 13.45
N ARG A 64 -4.15 -2.22 12.13
CA ARG A 64 -5.09 -3.01 11.32
C ARG A 64 -4.39 -4.26 10.79
N SER A 65 -5.15 -5.33 10.54
CA SER A 65 -4.60 -6.60 10.06
C SER A 65 -5.60 -7.37 9.22
N ALA A 66 -5.10 -8.35 8.45
CA ALA A 66 -5.95 -9.27 7.68
C ALA A 66 -6.96 -10.02 8.58
N HIS A 67 -6.57 -10.37 9.80
CA HIS A 67 -7.48 -10.97 10.79
C HIS A 67 -8.65 -10.04 11.15
N GLY A 68 -8.39 -8.73 11.23
CA GLY A 68 -9.43 -7.71 11.42
C GLY A 68 -10.45 -7.70 10.27
N ALA A 69 -9.97 -7.78 9.03
CA ALA A 69 -10.82 -7.85 7.84
C ALA A 69 -11.70 -9.12 7.87
N ILE A 70 -11.12 -10.28 8.20
CA ILE A 70 -11.86 -11.54 8.32
C ILE A 70 -12.94 -11.46 9.41
N LYS A 71 -12.65 -10.79 10.54
CA LYS A 71 -13.63 -10.59 11.61
C LYS A 71 -14.81 -9.76 11.14
N GLN A 72 -14.57 -8.67 10.40
CA GLN A 72 -15.64 -7.85 9.84
C GLN A 72 -16.44 -8.62 8.77
N PHE A 73 -15.77 -9.40 7.93
CA PHE A 73 -16.43 -10.29 6.96
C PHE A 73 -17.39 -11.28 7.62
N LYS A 74 -16.96 -11.94 8.71
CA LYS A 74 -17.82 -12.86 9.49
C LYS A 74 -19.03 -12.17 10.09
N GLU A 75 -18.92 -10.87 10.40
CA GLU A 75 -20.05 -10.09 10.91
C GLU A 75 -21.09 -9.86 9.81
N TYR A 76 -20.65 -9.56 8.58
CA TYR A 76 -21.57 -9.46 7.44
C TYR A 76 -22.26 -10.80 7.11
N ASP A 77 -21.55 -11.92 7.17
CA ASP A 77 -22.18 -13.24 6.96
C ASP A 77 -23.29 -13.52 8.01
N LYS A 78 -23.06 -13.16 9.27
CA LYS A 78 -24.08 -13.28 10.35
C LYS A 78 -25.29 -12.38 10.13
N GLN A 79 -25.10 -11.22 9.52
CA GLN A 79 -26.18 -10.29 9.17
C GLN A 79 -26.99 -10.76 7.94
N GLY A 80 -26.60 -11.87 7.31
CA GLY A 80 -27.34 -12.47 6.21
C GLY A 80 -26.87 -12.05 4.82
N TYR A 81 -25.75 -11.35 4.70
CA TYR A 81 -25.15 -11.06 3.39
C TYR A 81 -24.48 -12.33 2.84
N ARG A 82 -25.16 -13.02 1.93
CA ARG A 82 -24.72 -14.32 1.38
C ARG A 82 -23.93 -14.24 0.08
N GLY A 83 -23.83 -13.06 -0.52
CA GLY A 83 -23.11 -12.84 -1.78
C GLY A 83 -21.81 -12.05 -1.54
N VAL A 84 -20.74 -12.45 -2.23
CA VAL A 84 -19.46 -11.74 -2.23
C VAL A 84 -19.12 -11.33 -3.65
N VAL A 85 -18.72 -10.07 -3.81
CA VAL A 85 -18.13 -9.58 -5.07
C VAL A 85 -16.64 -9.47 -4.82
N ASP A 86 -15.88 -10.38 -5.41
CA ASP A 86 -14.41 -10.37 -5.33
C ASP A 86 -13.84 -9.46 -6.41
N LEU A 87 -13.05 -8.47 -5.99
CA LEU A 87 -12.44 -7.47 -6.86
C LEU A 87 -10.94 -7.43 -6.59
N ASP A 88 -10.15 -7.71 -7.61
CA ASP A 88 -8.69 -7.60 -7.59
C ASP A 88 -8.20 -6.71 -8.74
N LEU A 89 -7.19 -5.89 -8.48
CA LEU A 89 -6.57 -5.03 -9.48
C LEU A 89 -5.25 -5.65 -9.92
N GLU A 90 -5.16 -6.03 -11.19
CA GLU A 90 -3.92 -6.55 -11.75
C GLU A 90 -2.81 -5.47 -11.71
N LYS A 91 -1.64 -5.83 -11.16
CA LYS A 91 -0.42 -5.01 -11.21
C LYS A 91 -0.66 -3.55 -10.79
N PHE A 92 -1.38 -3.35 -9.68
CA PHE A 92 -1.73 -2.01 -9.17
C PHE A 92 -0.54 -1.03 -9.15
N PHE A 93 0.62 -1.46 -8.63
CA PHE A 93 1.80 -0.59 -8.52
C PHE A 93 2.50 -0.31 -9.86
N ASP A 94 2.32 -1.17 -10.87
CA ASP A 94 2.88 -0.93 -12.21
C ASP A 94 1.97 -0.02 -13.05
N THR A 95 0.68 0.06 -12.70
CA THR A 95 -0.36 0.76 -13.47
C THR A 95 -0.86 2.04 -12.82
N VAL A 96 -0.40 2.36 -11.59
CA VAL A 96 -0.79 3.58 -10.89
C VAL A 96 -0.33 4.83 -11.67
N ASN A 97 -1.27 5.72 -11.97
CA ASN A 97 -0.97 6.98 -12.63
C ASN A 97 -0.35 7.97 -11.64
N HIS A 98 0.86 8.45 -11.95
CA HIS A 98 1.62 9.35 -11.07
C HIS A 98 0.96 10.71 -10.86
N ASP A 99 0.37 11.31 -11.90
CA ASP A 99 -0.29 12.62 -11.79
C ASP A 99 -1.54 12.56 -10.91
N VAL A 100 -2.34 11.51 -11.07
CA VAL A 100 -3.53 11.27 -10.24
C VAL A 100 -3.11 11.01 -8.79
N LEU A 101 -2.08 10.18 -8.57
CA LEU A 101 -1.56 9.90 -7.23
C LEU A 101 -1.08 11.18 -6.55
N MET A 102 -0.24 11.97 -7.22
CA MET A 102 0.30 13.21 -6.66
C MET A 102 -0.78 14.27 -6.45
N SER A 103 -1.80 14.34 -7.31
CA SER A 103 -2.98 15.19 -7.08
C SER A 103 -3.73 14.82 -5.80
N ARG A 104 -3.84 13.53 -5.45
CA ARG A 104 -4.46 13.09 -4.20
C ARG A 104 -3.61 13.45 -2.99
N VAL A 105 -2.29 13.31 -3.10
CA VAL A 105 -1.34 13.65 -2.02
C VAL A 105 -1.38 15.16 -1.72
N ALA A 106 -1.32 16.00 -2.76
CA ALA A 106 -1.32 17.46 -2.65
C ALA A 106 -2.59 18.05 -2.00
N ARG A 107 -3.70 17.30 -1.96
CA ARG A 107 -4.93 17.74 -1.25
C ARG A 107 -4.80 17.70 0.26
N LYS A 108 -3.84 16.92 0.78
CA LYS A 108 -3.68 16.64 2.21
C LYS A 108 -2.35 17.17 2.76
N VAL A 109 -1.34 17.26 1.92
CA VAL A 109 -0.01 17.79 2.25
C VAL A 109 0.16 19.11 1.52
N ARG A 110 0.39 20.19 2.26
CA ARG A 110 0.69 21.53 1.74
C ARG A 110 2.18 21.80 1.83
#